data_AF-G9BMC8-F1
#
_entry.id   AF-G9BMC8-F1
#
_cell.length_a   1.000
_cell.length_b   1.000
_cell.length_c   1.000
_cell.angle_alpha   90.00
_cell.angle_beta   90.00
_cell.angle_gamma   90.00
#
_symmetry.space_group_name_H-M   'P 1'
#
loop_
_entity.id
_entity.type
_entity.pdbx_description
1 polymer ?
#
loop_
_entity_poly.entity_id
_entity_poly.type
_entity_poly.pdbx_seq_one_letter_code
_entity_poly.pdbx_strand_id
1 'polypeptide(L)'
;HSLKYFYTASSDVPNFPEFVVVGMVDGVQMVHYDSNTQRLVPKQDWMNKAAETLPQYWEMQSGNLIGTQQTYKANIDIVKQRFNQSGGVHVNQAVITKHKWDSDTALNEQKKHYYTQTCIEWLKKYLDYGKSTLMR
;
A
#
# COMPACT_ATOMS: atom_id res chain seq x y z
N HIS A 1 11.69 -0.69 -15.58
CA HIS A 1 10.61 0.07 -14.92
C HIS A 1 10.01 -0.72 -13.77
N SER A 2 9.59 -0.05 -12.70
CA SER A 2 9.08 -0.65 -11.46
C SER A 2 8.04 0.26 -10.82
N LEU A 3 6.98 -0.35 -10.27
CA LEU A 3 5.95 0.30 -9.46
C LEU A 3 6.00 -0.31 -8.07
N LYS A 4 6.14 0.51 -7.03
CA LYS A 4 6.24 0.07 -5.63
C LYS A 4 5.34 0.91 -4.75
N TYR A 5 4.61 0.25 -3.86
CA TYR A 5 3.86 0.90 -2.79
C TYR A 5 4.41 0.43 -1.45
N PHE A 6 4.74 1.38 -0.59
CA PHE A 6 5.22 1.15 0.76
C PHE A 6 4.11 1.51 1.72
N TYR A 7 3.68 0.54 2.53
CA TYR A 7 2.65 0.70 3.54
C TYR A 7 3.34 0.68 4.90
N THR A 8 3.14 1.74 5.67
CA THR A 8 3.68 1.85 7.02
C THR A 8 2.52 2.08 7.97
N ALA A 9 2.36 1.18 8.93
CA ALA A 9 1.44 1.36 10.04
C ALA A 9 2.25 1.54 11.31
N SER A 10 1.82 2.47 12.15
CA SER A 10 2.42 2.76 13.45
C SER A 10 1.32 2.91 14.49
N SER A 11 1.69 2.78 15.76
CA SER A 11 0.80 3.04 16.88
C SER A 11 1.62 3.67 18.00
N ASP A 12 1.07 4.70 18.63
CA ASP A 12 1.68 5.44 19.74
C ASP A 12 2.99 6.17 19.39
N VAL A 13 3.20 6.52 18.11
CA VAL A 13 4.35 7.34 17.69
C VAL A 13 3.94 8.82 17.65
N PRO A 14 4.48 9.69 18.53
CA PRO A 14 4.12 11.10 18.55
C PRO A 14 4.45 11.78 17.21
N ASN A 15 3.55 12.66 16.76
CA ASN A 15 3.71 13.47 15.54
C ASN A 15 3.93 12.68 14.23
N PHE A 16 3.64 11.37 14.22
CA PHE A 16 3.70 10.55 13.01
C PHE A 16 2.31 9.94 12.74
N PRO A 17 1.85 9.89 11.47
CA PRO A 17 0.56 9.29 11.15
C PRO A 17 0.52 7.79 11.50
N GLU A 18 -0.63 7.30 11.97
CA GLU A 18 -0.84 5.88 12.26
C GLU A 18 -0.75 5.01 11.00
N PHE A 19 -1.00 5.59 9.82
CA PHE A 19 -0.85 4.90 8.54
C PHE A 19 -0.36 5.84 7.45
N VAL A 20 0.64 5.39 6.70
CA VAL A 20 1.24 6.13 5.58
C VAL A 20 1.39 5.19 4.39
N VAL A 21 1.09 5.70 3.19
CA VAL A 21 1.39 5.03 1.93
C VAL A 21 2.22 5.91 1.03
N VAL A 22 3.30 5.36 0.52
CA VAL A 22 4.16 6.00 -0.49
C VAL A 22 4.16 5.16 -1.76
N GLY A 23 3.69 5.74 -2.86
CA GLY A 23 3.74 5.12 -4.18
C GLY A 23 4.88 5.68 -5.02
N MET A 24 5.68 4.80 -5.62
CA MET A 24 6.84 5.15 -6.42
C MET A 24 6.83 4.47 -7.78
N VAL A 25 7.25 5.20 -8.81
CA VAL A 25 7.59 4.66 -10.14
C VAL A 25 9.07 4.92 -10.39
N ASP A 26 9.85 3.86 -10.61
CA ASP A 26 11.29 3.92 -10.82
C ASP A 26 12.06 4.74 -9.76
N GLY A 27 11.65 4.59 -8.51
CA GLY A 27 12.25 5.30 -7.38
C GLY A 27 11.77 6.74 -7.20
N VAL A 28 10.98 7.28 -8.14
CA VAL A 28 10.37 8.61 -8.02
C VAL A 28 9.05 8.49 -7.29
N GLN A 29 8.90 9.20 -6.17
CA GLN A 29 7.64 9.27 -5.44
C GLN A 29 6.59 10.01 -6.26
N MET A 30 5.53 9.29 -6.64
CA MET A 30 4.41 9.83 -7.43
C MET A 30 3.21 10.21 -6.57
N VAL A 31 2.98 9.52 -5.45
CA VAL A 31 1.83 9.75 -4.58
C VAL A 31 2.18 9.56 -3.11
N HIS A 32 1.40 10.20 -2.25
CA HIS A 32 1.48 10.08 -0.81
C HIS A 32 0.08 10.04 -0.20
N TYR A 33 -0.11 9.20 0.81
CA TYR A 33 -1.29 9.20 1.66
C TYR A 33 -0.82 9.14 3.10
N ASP A 34 -1.54 9.84 3.98
CA ASP A 34 -1.39 9.70 5.43
C ASP A 34 -2.75 9.65 6.12
N SER A 35 -2.81 9.01 7.28
CA SER A 35 -4.05 8.82 8.05
C SER A 35 -4.61 10.09 8.67
N ASN A 36 -3.84 11.17 8.75
CA ASN A 36 -4.30 12.42 9.34
C ASN A 36 -5.15 13.20 8.32
N THR A 37 -4.70 13.23 7.07
CA THR A 37 -5.41 13.91 5.97
C THR A 37 -6.42 13.00 5.26
N GLN A 38 -6.21 11.68 5.31
CA GLN A 38 -7.04 10.66 4.66
C GLN A 38 -7.23 10.88 3.16
N ARG A 39 -6.24 11.48 2.51
CA ARG A 39 -6.26 11.81 1.09
C ARG A 39 -5.00 11.31 0.42
N LEU A 40 -5.17 10.60 -0.70
CA LEU A 40 -4.07 10.34 -1.61
C LEU A 40 -3.81 11.61 -2.41
N VAL A 41 -2.59 12.15 -2.31
CA VAL A 41 -2.18 13.37 -3.00
C VAL A 41 -1.08 13.08 -4.02
N PRO A 42 -1.09 13.75 -5.18
CA PRO A 42 0.00 13.68 -6.14
C PRO A 42 1.27 14.33 -5.57
N LYS A 43 2.43 13.80 -5.95
CA LYS A 43 3.77 14.35 -5.67
C LYS A 43 4.54 14.71 -6.94
N GLN A 44 3.93 14.48 -8.10
CA GLN A 44 4.48 14.80 -9.41
C GLN A 44 3.37 15.39 -10.28
N ASP A 45 3.66 16.42 -11.07
CA ASP A 45 2.65 17.12 -11.88
C ASP A 45 1.99 16.20 -12.90
N TRP A 46 2.74 15.25 -13.45
CA TRP A 46 2.21 14.30 -14.43
C TRP A 46 1.12 13.38 -13.85
N MET A 47 0.98 13.27 -12.53
CA MET A 47 -0.13 12.52 -11.92
C MET A 47 -1.48 13.20 -12.11
N ASN A 48 -1.54 14.48 -12.47
CA ASN A 48 -2.82 15.15 -12.76
C ASN A 48 -3.57 14.49 -13.94
N LYS A 49 -2.83 13.88 -14.88
CA LYS A 49 -3.39 13.08 -15.99
C LYS A 49 -4.23 11.89 -15.51
N ALA A 50 -3.98 11.37 -14.30
CA ALA A 50 -4.79 10.29 -13.74
C ALA A 50 -6.25 10.73 -13.56
N ALA A 51 -6.49 11.96 -13.11
CA ALA A 51 -7.84 12.52 -12.96
C ALA A 51 -8.49 12.86 -14.31
N GLU A 52 -7.70 13.16 -15.34
CA GLU A 52 -8.22 13.36 -16.70
C GLU A 52 -8.76 12.04 -17.29
N THR A 53 -8.02 10.94 -17.08
CA THR A 53 -8.42 9.61 -17.60
C THR A 53 -9.48 8.91 -16.75
N LEU A 54 -9.52 9.21 -15.45
CA LEU A 54 -10.47 8.66 -14.50
C LEU A 54 -10.88 9.75 -13.49
N PRO A 55 -12.02 10.46 -13.72
CA PRO A 55 -12.42 11.62 -12.93
C PRO A 55 -12.46 11.40 -11.42
N GLN A 56 -12.81 10.19 -10.97
CA GLN A 56 -12.91 9.82 -9.56
C GLN A 56 -11.64 9.14 -9.02
N TYR A 57 -10.51 9.18 -9.73
CA TYR A 57 -9.29 8.47 -9.35
C TYR A 57 -8.87 8.77 -7.90
N TRP A 58 -8.78 10.06 -7.54
CA TRP A 58 -8.29 10.44 -6.21
C TRP A 58 -9.23 10.02 -5.08
N GLU A 59 -10.53 10.17 -5.27
CA GLU A 59 -11.54 9.78 -4.29
C GLU A 59 -11.57 8.25 -4.12
N MET A 60 -11.60 7.51 -5.22
CA MET A 60 -11.59 6.05 -5.21
C MET A 60 -10.33 5.49 -4.55
N GLN A 61 -9.15 6.03 -4.90
CA GLN A 61 -7.89 5.58 -4.30
C GLN A 61 -7.81 5.95 -2.81
N SER A 62 -8.28 7.13 -2.43
CA SER A 62 -8.33 7.52 -1.01
C SER A 62 -9.27 6.60 -0.22
N GLY A 63 -10.46 6.28 -0.75
CA GLY A 63 -11.40 5.34 -0.13
C GLY A 63 -10.80 3.94 0.08
N ASN A 64 -10.10 3.41 -0.94
CA ASN A 64 -9.40 2.12 -0.83
C ASN A 64 -8.33 2.14 0.27
N LEU A 65 -7.59 3.26 0.40
CA LEU A 65 -6.55 3.42 1.40
C LEU A 65 -7.12 3.62 2.81
N ILE A 66 -8.28 4.26 2.95
CA ILE A 66 -9.01 4.34 4.22
C ILE A 66 -9.42 2.93 4.67
N GLY A 67 -9.95 2.09 3.78
CA GLY A 67 -10.26 0.70 4.10
C GLY A 67 -9.01 -0.09 4.52
N THR A 68 -7.92 0.06 3.76
CA THR A 68 -6.64 -0.59 4.05
C THR A 68 -6.08 -0.15 5.41
N GLN A 69 -6.13 1.15 5.72
CA GLN A 69 -5.75 1.71 7.02
C GLN A 69 -6.48 1.01 8.17
N GLN A 70 -7.80 0.80 8.08
CA GLN A 70 -8.55 0.14 9.15
C GLN A 70 -8.12 -1.32 9.34
N THR A 71 -7.82 -2.03 8.25
CA THR A 71 -7.24 -3.39 8.33
C THR A 71 -5.89 -3.38 9.04
N TYR A 72 -5.01 -2.43 8.73
CA TYR A 72 -3.70 -2.33 9.39
C TYR A 72 -3.81 -1.95 10.87
N LYS A 73 -4.75 -1.07 11.24
CA LYS A 73 -5.07 -0.73 12.64
C LYS A 73 -5.55 -1.97 13.41
N ALA A 74 -6.51 -2.71 12.88
CA ALA A 74 -6.96 -3.94 13.51
C ALA A 74 -5.82 -4.98 13.64
N ASN A 75 -4.96 -5.08 12.62
CA ASN A 75 -3.82 -5.99 12.64
C ASN A 75 -2.77 -5.59 13.70
N ILE A 76 -2.45 -4.30 13.88
CA ILE A 76 -1.47 -3.88 14.90
C ILE A 76 -2.00 -4.16 16.31
N ASP A 77 -3.30 -3.98 16.55
CA ASP A 77 -3.93 -4.31 17.84
C ASP A 77 -3.91 -5.82 18.13
N ILE A 78 -4.25 -6.64 17.13
CA ILE A 78 -4.19 -8.10 17.23
C ILE A 78 -2.75 -8.56 17.49
N VAL A 79 -1.77 -7.98 16.79
CA VAL A 79 -0.35 -8.30 16.99
C VAL A 79 0.08 -7.90 18.40
N LYS A 80 -0.22 -6.67 18.86
CA LYS A 80 0.08 -6.23 20.23
C LYS A 80 -0.46 -7.19 21.29
N GLN A 81 -1.72 -7.64 21.16
CA GLN A 81 -2.33 -8.61 22.07
C GLN A 81 -1.67 -9.99 22.00
N ARG A 82 -1.39 -10.49 20.79
CA ARG A 82 -0.77 -11.82 20.58
C ARG A 82 0.67 -11.89 21.09
N PHE A 83 1.38 -10.76 21.04
CA PHE A 83 2.75 -10.63 21.49
C PHE A 83 2.85 -10.16 22.96
N ASN A 84 1.80 -10.31 23.78
CA ASN A 84 1.84 -10.17 25.24
C ASN A 84 2.72 -11.26 25.91
N GLN A 85 3.96 -11.37 25.45
CA GLN A 85 4.93 -12.41 25.77
C GLN A 85 5.84 -11.91 26.88
N SER A 86 5.84 -12.62 28.00
CA SER A 86 6.63 -12.35 29.21
C SER A 86 7.99 -13.08 29.24
N GLY A 87 8.42 -13.71 28.13
CA GLY A 87 9.73 -14.36 27.93
C GLY A 87 9.69 -15.72 27.20
N GLY A 88 10.81 -16.13 26.56
CA GLY A 88 11.00 -17.44 25.91
C GLY A 88 11.63 -17.39 24.50
N VAL A 89 12.05 -18.54 23.95
CA VAL A 89 12.54 -18.65 22.56
C VAL A 89 11.36 -18.67 21.59
N HIS A 90 11.30 -17.71 20.67
CA HIS A 90 10.18 -17.52 19.74
C HIS A 90 10.59 -17.78 18.29
N VAL A 91 10.38 -19.02 17.83
CA VAL A 91 10.56 -19.42 16.41
C VAL A 91 9.44 -20.40 16.09
N ASN A 92 8.24 -19.92 15.70
CA ASN A 92 7.18 -20.75 15.07
C ASN A 92 5.95 -19.94 14.60
N GLN A 93 5.67 -18.75 15.16
CA GLN A 93 4.46 -17.98 14.79
C GLN A 93 4.48 -17.49 13.32
N ALA A 94 5.64 -17.08 12.81
CA ALA A 94 5.78 -16.64 11.42
C ALA A 94 5.52 -17.77 10.41
N VAL A 95 5.97 -18.99 10.72
CA VAL A 95 5.79 -20.18 9.87
C VAL A 95 4.31 -20.61 9.84
N ILE A 96 3.66 -20.66 11.00
CA ILE A 96 2.22 -20.97 11.09
C ILE A 96 1.38 -19.92 10.34
N THR A 97 1.71 -18.64 10.51
CA THR A 97 1.02 -17.54 9.81
C THR A 97 1.21 -17.64 8.31
N LYS A 98 2.43 -17.93 7.85
CA LYS A 98 2.72 -18.19 6.44
C LYS A 98 1.89 -19.34 5.90
N HIS A 99 1.89 -20.50 6.55
CA HIS A 99 1.11 -21.66 6.09
C HIS A 99 -0.39 -21.34 6.00
N LYS A 100 -0.94 -20.59 6.97
CA LYS A 100 -2.34 -20.16 6.92
C LYS A 100 -2.61 -19.28 5.70
N TRP A 101 -1.73 -18.32 5.39
CA TRP A 101 -1.87 -17.46 4.21
C TRP A 101 -1.67 -18.23 2.90
N ASP A 102 -0.69 -19.14 2.85
CA ASP A 102 -0.42 -19.97 1.68
C ASP A 102 -1.60 -20.92 1.39
N SER A 103 -2.34 -21.34 2.43
CA SER A 103 -3.54 -22.19 2.28
C SER A 103 -4.77 -21.46 1.76
N ASP A 104 -4.79 -20.11 1.80
CA ASP A 104 -5.92 -19.30 1.29
C ASP A 104 -5.81 -19.11 -0.22
N THR A 105 -6.27 -20.11 -0.98
CA THR A 105 -6.16 -20.15 -2.44
C THR A 105 -6.86 -18.98 -3.12
N ALA A 106 -8.06 -18.61 -2.66
CA ALA A 106 -8.84 -17.51 -3.25
C ALA A 106 -8.12 -16.17 -3.09
N LEU A 107 -7.61 -15.87 -1.89
CA LEU A 107 -6.85 -14.65 -1.65
C LEU A 107 -5.53 -14.65 -2.45
N ASN A 108 -4.88 -15.81 -2.57
CA ASN A 108 -3.64 -15.95 -3.33
C ASN A 108 -3.86 -15.75 -4.84
N GLU A 109 -4.95 -16.27 -5.40
CA GLU A 109 -5.35 -16.03 -6.79
C GLU A 109 -5.69 -14.56 -7.05
N GLN A 110 -6.45 -13.93 -6.14
CA GLN A 110 -6.76 -12.50 -6.24
C GLN A 110 -5.49 -11.65 -6.21
N LYS A 111 -4.57 -11.93 -5.28
CA LYS A 111 -3.27 -11.26 -5.19
C LYS A 111 -2.44 -11.48 -6.45
N LYS A 112 -2.39 -12.72 -6.96
CA LYS A 112 -1.69 -13.05 -8.19
C LYS A 112 -2.24 -12.23 -9.36
N HIS A 113 -3.55 -12.22 -9.56
CA HIS A 113 -4.20 -11.43 -10.61
C HIS A 113 -3.83 -9.95 -10.48
N TYR A 114 -3.93 -9.38 -9.28
CA TYR A 114 -3.54 -7.99 -9.03
C TYR A 114 -2.10 -7.71 -9.43
N TYR A 115 -1.13 -8.53 -8.99
CA TYR A 115 0.28 -8.29 -9.28
C TYR A 115 0.66 -8.53 -10.74
N THR A 116 0.06 -9.52 -11.40
CA THR A 116 0.44 -9.88 -12.78
C THR A 116 -0.37 -9.16 -13.86
N GLN A 117 -1.51 -8.55 -13.51
CA GLN A 117 -2.37 -7.85 -14.46
C GLN A 117 -2.51 -6.38 -14.05
N THR A 118 -3.30 -6.10 -13.01
CA THR A 118 -3.68 -4.75 -12.60
C THR A 118 -2.48 -3.85 -12.32
N CYS A 119 -1.48 -4.36 -11.58
CA CYS A 119 -0.26 -3.61 -11.27
C CYS A 119 0.55 -3.28 -12.53
N ILE A 120 0.65 -4.21 -13.48
CA ILE A 120 1.36 -4.00 -14.74
C ILE A 120 0.63 -2.98 -15.61
N GLU A 121 -0.70 -3.04 -15.68
CA GLU A 121 -1.52 -2.06 -16.41
C GLU A 121 -1.34 -0.64 -15.84
N TRP A 122 -1.39 -0.49 -14.52
CA TRP A 122 -1.15 0.79 -13.87
C TRP A 122 0.28 1.29 -14.07
N LEU A 123 1.29 0.42 -13.98
CA LEU A 123 2.67 0.79 -14.28
C LEU A 123 2.80 1.35 -15.70
N LYS A 124 2.18 0.71 -16.70
CA LYS A 124 2.17 1.22 -18.09
C LYS A 124 1.53 2.61 -18.17
N LYS A 125 0.39 2.83 -17.50
CA LYS A 125 -0.28 4.14 -17.46
C LYS A 125 0.61 5.22 -16.82
N TYR A 126 1.23 4.94 -15.68
CA TYR A 126 2.09 5.92 -15.02
C TYR A 126 3.36 6.25 -15.82
N LEU A 127 3.94 5.26 -16.50
CA LEU A 127 5.05 5.49 -17.42
C LEU A 127 4.65 6.36 -18.61
N ASP A 128 3.43 6.20 -19.13
CA ASP A 128 2.89 7.06 -20.18
C ASP A 128 2.65 8.48 -19.68
N TYR A 129 2.02 8.63 -18.51
CA TYR A 129 1.77 9.93 -17.90
C TYR A 129 3.07 10.71 -17.68
N GLY A 130 4.07 10.06 -17.08
CA GLY A 130 5.36 10.63 -16.70
C GLY A 130 6.47 10.48 -17.74
N LYS A 131 6.14 10.11 -18.99
CA LYS A 131 7.10 9.79 -20.06
C LYS A 131 8.25 10.80 -20.21
N SER A 132 7.95 12.10 -20.15
CA SER A 132 8.95 13.16 -20.28
C SER A 132 9.90 13.28 -19.08
N THR A 133 9.48 12.80 -17.91
CA THR A 133 10.24 12.92 -16.64
C THR A 133 10.98 11.62 -16.31
N LEU A 134 10.37 10.47 -16.58
CA LEU A 134 10.86 9.15 -16.14
C LEU A 134 11.77 8.44 -17.16
N MET A 135 11.77 8.87 -18.42
CA MET A 135 12.54 8.23 -19.50
C MET A 135 13.63 9.13 -20.09
N ARG A 136 14.17 10.02 -19.25
CA ARG A 136 15.36 10.83 -19.57
C ARG A 136 16.62 10.10 -19.09
#